data_AF-A0A453DB62-F1
#
_entry.id   AF-A0A453DB62-F1
#
_cell.length_a   1.000
_cell.length_b   1.000
_cell.length_c   1.000
_cell.angle_alpha   90.00
_cell.angle_beta   90.00
_cell.angle_gamma   90.00
#
_symmetry.space_group_name_H-M   'P 1'
#
loop_
_entity.id
_entity.type
_entity.pdbx_description
1 polymer ?
#
loop_
_entity_poly.entity_id
_entity_poly.type
_entity_poly.pdbx_seq_one_letter_code
_entity_poly.pdbx_strand_id
1 'polypeptide(L)'
;MYSSIPKTFDSINSTLPSFGLMAIHYIPIFFLLFLSSFCKPDDQLTQAKPLTDRDTLISESGDFALGFFSPTSSNMSFYLGIWYHSLPGPRTIVWIANRDSPITNPSSMMLTVTNNSRMVLSDSEGRDIWMVASNITTVAAGAYAVLNNSGNFVLRSSNNMDIWQSFDHPTDTILPTMRFLGTLEGGNEVAVKRLSKSSGQGIVEFKNEVVLIAKLQHKNLVRLLVDHERSCTKTCARLVDTVQNN
;
A
#
# COMPACT_ATOMS: atom_id res chain seq x y z
N MET A 1 13.39 17.05 97.64
CA MET A 1 14.02 17.81 96.55
C MET A 1 13.05 17.77 95.37
N TYR A 2 12.62 18.94 94.89
CA TYR A 2 11.78 19.20 93.71
C TYR A 2 12.25 18.40 92.47
N SER A 3 11.49 18.05 91.41
CA SER A 3 10.26 18.59 90.80
C SER A 3 9.56 17.46 90.00
N SER A 4 8.22 17.33 90.07
CA SER A 4 7.23 17.83 89.09
C SER A 4 7.45 17.40 87.63
N ILE A 5 6.58 16.51 87.15
CA ILE A 5 6.24 16.35 85.73
C ILE A 5 5.07 17.29 85.42
N PRO A 6 5.14 18.07 84.33
CA PRO A 6 3.96 18.31 83.53
C PRO A 6 4.19 18.06 82.04
N LYS A 7 3.13 17.55 81.40
CA LYS A 7 2.97 17.46 79.94
C LYS A 7 2.69 18.86 79.39
N THR A 8 3.33 19.24 78.29
CA THR A 8 2.67 20.00 77.21
C THR A 8 3.39 19.82 75.88
N PHE A 9 2.54 19.76 74.87
CA PHE A 9 2.70 19.58 73.43
C PHE A 9 3.60 20.65 72.80
N ASP A 10 4.52 20.28 71.89
CA ASP A 10 4.97 21.17 70.82
C ASP A 10 5.40 20.36 69.57
N SER A 11 4.55 20.50 68.54
CA SER A 11 4.83 20.58 67.09
C SER A 11 6.07 19.88 66.52
N ILE A 12 5.85 18.72 65.88
CA ILE A 12 6.73 18.27 64.78
C ILE A 12 6.10 18.76 63.47
N ASN A 13 6.52 19.94 63.03
CA ASN A 13 6.37 20.38 61.64
C ASN A 13 7.28 19.51 60.76
N SER A 14 6.76 18.39 60.25
CA SER A 14 7.34 17.72 59.08
C SER A 14 6.53 18.10 57.84
N THR A 15 6.93 19.20 57.21
CA THR A 15 6.56 19.52 55.83
C THR A 15 7.09 18.40 54.92
N LEU A 16 6.23 17.45 54.56
CA LEU A 16 6.49 16.57 53.42
C LEU A 16 6.51 17.43 52.15
N PRO A 17 7.49 17.26 51.25
CA PRO A 17 7.50 17.98 50.00
C PRO A 17 6.30 17.52 49.14
N SER A 18 5.53 18.51 48.69
CA SER A 18 4.40 18.36 47.77
C SER A 18 4.87 17.85 46.39
N PHE A 19 5.26 16.58 46.30
CA PHE A 19 5.55 15.92 45.02
C PHE A 19 4.32 15.22 44.40
N GLY A 20 3.19 15.19 45.11
CA GLY A 20 2.00 14.44 44.69
C GLY A 20 1.08 15.13 43.68
N LEU A 21 1.09 16.47 43.57
CA LEU A 21 0.06 17.19 42.81
C LEU A 21 0.41 17.42 41.33
N MET A 22 1.70 17.44 40.97
CA MET A 22 2.12 17.59 39.58
C MET A 22 1.95 16.28 38.80
N ALA A 23 2.20 15.12 39.43
CA ALA A 23 2.04 13.81 38.78
C ALA A 23 0.59 13.49 38.38
N ILE A 24 -0.39 13.94 39.18
CA ILE A 24 -1.82 13.65 38.96
C ILE A 24 -2.38 14.36 37.72
N HIS A 25 -1.77 15.48 37.29
CA HIS A 25 -2.17 16.18 36.06
C HIS A 25 -1.54 15.60 34.79
N TYR A 26 -0.42 14.87 34.89
CA TYR A 26 0.21 14.20 33.73
C TYR A 26 -0.43 12.85 33.40
N ILE A 27 -1.06 12.18 34.38
CA ILE A 27 -1.78 10.90 34.18
C ILE A 27 -2.94 11.02 33.18
N PRO A 28 -3.86 12.01 33.26
CA PRO A 28 -4.93 12.16 32.27
C PRO A 28 -4.41 12.61 30.90
N ILE A 29 -3.31 13.37 30.83
CA ILE A 29 -2.67 13.75 29.56
C ILE A 29 -2.04 12.52 28.89
N PHE A 30 -1.37 11.66 29.66
CA PHE A 30 -0.82 10.39 29.18
C PHE A 30 -1.92 9.40 28.73
N PHE A 31 -3.06 9.38 29.44
CA PHE A 31 -4.24 8.60 29.04
C PHE A 31 -4.93 9.15 27.79
N LEU A 32 -4.98 10.49 27.62
CA LEU A 32 -5.50 11.15 26.40
C LEU A 32 -4.59 10.90 25.19
N LEU A 33 -3.27 10.79 25.38
CA LEU A 33 -2.31 10.35 24.36
C LEU A 33 -2.42 8.85 24.04
N PHE A 34 -2.94 8.03 24.95
CA PHE A 34 -3.26 6.62 24.72
C PHE A 34 -4.64 6.40 24.08
N LEU A 35 -5.52 7.41 24.15
CA LEU A 35 -6.87 7.44 23.54
C LEU A 35 -6.87 8.04 22.13
N SER A 36 -5.73 8.45 21.58
CA SER A 36 -5.62 8.61 20.13
C SER A 36 -5.83 7.22 19.54
N SER A 37 -7.04 6.94 19.06
CA SER A 37 -7.31 5.80 18.19
C SER A 37 -6.13 5.67 17.25
N PHE A 38 -5.40 4.57 17.35
CA PHE A 38 -4.69 4.08 16.17
C PHE A 38 -5.81 3.82 15.16
N CYS A 39 -6.13 4.84 14.36
CA CYS A 39 -7.04 4.71 13.24
C CYS A 39 -6.40 3.63 12.38
N LYS A 40 -6.96 2.43 12.44
CA LYS A 40 -6.44 1.30 11.68
C LYS A 40 -6.39 1.74 10.22
N PRO A 41 -5.25 1.59 9.52
CA PRO A 41 -5.16 1.90 8.11
C PRO A 41 -6.32 1.21 7.40
N ASP A 42 -7.03 1.98 6.59
CA ASP A 42 -8.13 1.47 5.80
C ASP A 42 -7.55 0.80 4.55
N ASP A 43 -7.20 -0.47 4.70
CA ASP A 43 -6.52 -1.28 3.68
C ASP A 43 -7.49 -2.17 2.91
N GLN A 44 -8.78 -2.19 3.30
CA GLN A 44 -9.80 -3.08 2.73
C GLN A 44 -11.02 -2.36 2.15
N LEU A 45 -11.46 -2.84 0.99
CA LEU A 45 -12.74 -2.49 0.39
C LEU A 45 -13.71 -3.65 0.51
N THR A 46 -14.92 -3.36 0.94
CA THR A 46 -16.01 -4.33 1.04
C THR A 46 -17.19 -3.83 0.24
N GLN A 47 -18.19 -4.68 0.06
CA GLN A 47 -19.43 -4.27 -0.60
C GLN A 47 -20.10 -3.06 0.06
N ALA A 48 -20.03 -2.96 1.39
CA ALA A 48 -20.62 -1.85 2.14
C ALA A 48 -19.74 -0.58 2.12
N LYS A 49 -18.51 -0.68 1.62
CA LYS A 49 -17.50 0.37 1.66
C LYS A 49 -16.77 0.45 0.32
N PRO A 50 -17.41 1.05 -0.70
CA PRO A 50 -16.76 1.32 -1.96
C PRO A 50 -15.72 2.45 -1.83
N LEU A 51 -14.78 2.52 -2.77
CA LEU A 51 -13.82 3.61 -2.88
C LEU A 51 -14.37 4.66 -3.85
N THR A 52 -14.52 5.90 -3.39
CA THR A 52 -14.96 7.03 -4.24
C THR A 52 -13.78 7.91 -4.66
N ASP A 53 -14.03 8.90 -5.52
CA ASP A 53 -13.05 9.86 -6.06
C ASP A 53 -12.28 10.63 -4.97
N ARG A 54 -12.84 10.74 -3.76
CA ARG A 54 -12.24 11.46 -2.63
C ARG A 54 -11.47 10.55 -1.67
N ASP A 55 -11.66 9.25 -1.80
CA ASP A 55 -11.11 8.28 -0.87
C ASP A 55 -9.73 7.81 -1.32
N THR A 56 -8.97 7.28 -0.36
CA THR A 56 -7.70 6.61 -0.64
C THR A 56 -7.59 5.42 0.29
N LEU A 57 -7.36 4.25 -0.29
CA LEU A 57 -7.08 3.03 0.45
C LEU A 57 -5.59 2.99 0.74
N ILE A 58 -5.19 2.78 1.98
CA ILE A 58 -3.78 2.82 2.41
C ILE A 58 -3.41 1.46 2.96
N SER A 59 -2.31 0.87 2.48
CA SER A 59 -1.80 -0.40 2.99
C SER A 59 -1.51 -0.30 4.49
N GLU A 60 -1.57 -1.40 5.23
CA GLU A 60 -1.34 -1.42 6.69
C GLU A 60 -0.01 -0.77 7.12
N SER A 61 1.06 -0.90 6.33
CA SER A 61 2.35 -0.26 6.62
C SER A 61 2.41 1.24 6.29
N GLY A 62 1.43 1.75 5.54
CA GLY A 62 1.42 3.12 5.04
C GLY A 62 2.30 3.37 3.81
N ASP A 63 2.97 2.34 3.26
CA ASP A 63 3.91 2.51 2.15
C ASP A 63 3.22 2.72 0.79
N PHE A 64 2.05 2.09 0.60
CA PHE A 64 1.29 2.12 -0.64
C PHE A 64 -0.11 2.70 -0.43
N ALA A 65 -0.60 3.38 -1.46
CA ALA A 65 -1.95 3.88 -1.52
C ALA A 65 -2.59 3.55 -2.88
N LEU A 66 -3.89 3.29 -2.86
CA LEU A 66 -4.74 3.09 -4.02
C LEU A 66 -5.83 4.17 -4.04
N GLY A 67 -6.09 4.74 -5.21
CA GLY A 67 -7.20 5.66 -5.40
C GLY A 67 -7.21 6.30 -6.77
N PHE A 68 -8.02 7.35 -6.90
CA PHE A 68 -8.21 8.06 -8.14
C PHE A 68 -7.20 9.19 -8.32
N PHE A 69 -6.72 9.38 -9.55
CA PHE A 69 -5.82 10.47 -9.89
C PHE A 69 -5.96 10.90 -11.36
N SER A 70 -5.53 12.13 -11.64
CA SER A 70 -5.26 12.62 -12.99
C SER A 70 -3.76 12.90 -13.12
N PRO A 71 -3.10 12.54 -14.24
CA PRO A 71 -1.66 12.72 -14.41
C PRO A 71 -1.22 14.20 -14.39
N THR A 72 -2.09 15.11 -14.83
CA THR A 72 -1.83 16.56 -14.85
C THR A 72 -3.08 17.32 -14.42
N SER A 73 -2.89 18.47 -13.77
CA SER A 73 -4.01 19.32 -13.30
C SER A 73 -4.89 19.85 -14.43
N SER A 74 -4.38 19.92 -15.65
CA SER A 74 -5.12 20.31 -16.85
C SER A 74 -5.87 19.15 -17.54
N ASN A 75 -5.60 17.90 -17.15
CA ASN A 75 -6.18 16.73 -17.80
C ASN A 75 -7.45 16.29 -17.07
N MET A 76 -8.53 16.11 -17.84
CA MET A 76 -9.82 15.62 -17.36
C MET A 76 -9.91 14.09 -17.34
N SER A 77 -8.83 13.39 -17.73
CA SER A 77 -8.75 11.92 -17.74
C SER A 77 -8.33 11.40 -16.37
N PHE A 78 -9.20 10.61 -15.75
CA PHE A 78 -8.99 10.01 -14.45
C PHE A 78 -8.73 8.52 -14.55
N TYR A 79 -7.87 8.07 -13.65
CA TYR A 79 -7.42 6.70 -13.55
C TYR A 79 -7.50 6.24 -12.09
N LEU A 80 -7.79 4.95 -11.92
CA LEU A 80 -7.57 4.24 -10.67
C LEU A 80 -6.15 3.66 -10.69
N GLY A 81 -5.34 3.96 -9.70
CA GLY A 81 -3.98 3.46 -9.63
C GLY A 81 -3.41 3.34 -8.23
N ILE A 82 -2.27 2.68 -8.15
CA ILE A 82 -1.49 2.48 -6.92
C ILE A 82 -0.26 3.36 -7.00
N TRP A 83 0.14 3.98 -5.88
CA TRP A 83 1.37 4.76 -5.76
C TRP A 83 2.03 4.58 -4.40
N TYR A 84 3.30 4.98 -4.30
CA TYR A 84 3.98 5.09 -3.01
C TYR A 84 3.40 6.26 -2.20
N HIS A 85 2.81 5.97 -1.04
CA HIS A 85 2.10 6.96 -0.23
C HIS A 85 3.05 7.85 0.57
N SER A 86 4.14 7.29 1.11
CA SER A 86 5.05 8.01 2.01
C SER A 86 6.19 8.76 1.31
N LEU A 87 6.23 8.81 -0.03
CA LEU A 87 7.29 9.52 -0.75
C LEU A 87 7.00 11.02 -0.89
N PRO A 88 7.97 11.91 -0.60
CA PRO A 88 7.81 13.34 -0.80
C PRO A 88 7.83 13.68 -2.30
N GLY A 89 6.98 14.62 -2.71
CA GLY A 89 6.92 15.12 -4.09
C GLY A 89 5.71 14.59 -4.87
N PRO A 90 5.75 14.56 -6.21
CA PRO A 90 4.66 14.06 -7.03
C PRO A 90 4.45 12.56 -6.82
N ARG A 91 3.20 12.11 -6.90
CA ARG A 91 2.85 10.69 -6.77
C ARG A 91 3.59 9.87 -7.81
N THR A 92 4.37 8.89 -7.36
CA THR A 92 4.99 7.89 -8.24
C THR A 92 4.00 6.74 -8.41
N ILE A 93 3.31 6.72 -9.56
CA ILE A 93 2.33 5.70 -9.90
C ILE A 93 3.07 4.40 -10.26
N VAL A 94 2.60 3.27 -9.72
CA VAL A 94 3.22 1.94 -9.90
C VAL A 94 2.27 0.92 -10.54
N TRP A 95 0.98 1.24 -10.62
CA TRP A 95 -0.02 0.40 -11.27
C TRP A 95 -1.25 1.23 -11.66
N ILE A 96 -1.91 0.91 -12.77
CA ILE A 96 -3.12 1.59 -13.28
C ILE A 96 -4.13 0.56 -13.80
N ALA A 97 -5.35 0.58 -13.26
CA ALA A 97 -6.41 -0.36 -13.65
C ALA A 97 -6.95 -0.08 -15.06
N ASN A 98 -7.41 1.16 -15.29
CA ASN A 98 -8.13 1.57 -16.49
C ASN A 98 -7.22 2.37 -17.44
N ARG A 99 -5.98 1.89 -17.64
CA ARG A 99 -4.95 2.57 -18.44
C ARG A 99 -5.40 2.89 -19.87
N ASP A 100 -6.11 1.96 -20.49
CA ASP A 100 -6.57 2.08 -21.88
C ASP A 100 -8.00 2.66 -21.97
N SER A 101 -8.66 2.91 -20.84
CA SER A 101 -10.04 3.40 -20.76
C SER A 101 -10.17 4.47 -19.66
N PRO A 102 -9.59 5.66 -19.87
CA PRO A 102 -9.68 6.76 -18.92
C PRO A 102 -11.11 7.24 -18.73
N ILE A 103 -11.41 7.70 -17.52
CA ILE A 103 -12.70 8.30 -17.19
C ILE A 103 -12.61 9.81 -17.43
N THR A 104 -13.45 10.36 -18.29
CA THR A 104 -13.40 11.78 -18.70
C THR A 104 -14.42 12.67 -17.99
N ASN A 105 -15.36 12.08 -17.25
CA ASN A 105 -16.31 12.78 -16.39
C ASN A 105 -16.12 12.27 -14.94
N PRO A 106 -15.31 12.95 -14.12
CA PRO A 106 -14.87 12.40 -12.83
C PRO A 106 -15.89 12.51 -11.69
N SER A 107 -17.15 12.79 -11.99
CA SER A 107 -18.16 13.05 -10.96
C SER A 107 -18.69 11.75 -10.37
N SER A 108 -18.34 11.37 -9.14
CA SER A 108 -18.86 10.14 -8.48
C SER A 108 -18.36 8.82 -9.10
N MET A 109 -17.09 8.78 -9.51
CA MET A 109 -16.42 7.52 -9.86
C MET A 109 -16.36 6.60 -8.65
N MET A 110 -16.51 5.29 -8.89
CA MET A 110 -16.57 4.34 -7.79
C MET A 110 -15.89 3.02 -8.15
N LEU A 111 -15.04 2.53 -7.25
CA LEU A 111 -14.56 1.16 -7.25
C LEU A 111 -15.35 0.37 -6.19
N THR A 112 -16.06 -0.66 -6.61
CA THR A 112 -16.91 -1.46 -5.73
C THR A 112 -16.61 -2.95 -5.81
N VAL A 113 -16.83 -3.65 -4.70
CA VAL A 113 -16.88 -5.11 -4.67
C VAL A 113 -18.34 -5.52 -4.63
N THR A 114 -18.79 -6.24 -5.66
CA THR A 114 -20.18 -6.68 -5.81
C THR A 114 -20.46 -7.95 -5.00
N ASN A 115 -21.75 -8.23 -4.76
CA ASN A 115 -22.21 -9.48 -4.14
C ASN A 115 -21.76 -10.74 -4.91
N ASN A 116 -21.54 -10.62 -6.22
CA ASN A 116 -21.11 -11.70 -7.09
C ASN A 116 -19.58 -11.84 -7.14
N SER A 117 -18.87 -11.32 -6.14
CA SER A 117 -17.40 -11.38 -6.04
C SER A 117 -16.67 -10.81 -7.26
N ARG A 118 -17.22 -9.73 -7.81
CA ARG A 118 -16.59 -8.94 -8.88
C ARG A 118 -16.10 -7.63 -8.31
N MET A 119 -14.97 -7.16 -8.79
CA MET A 119 -14.51 -5.80 -8.55
C MET A 119 -14.81 -4.98 -9.80
N VAL A 120 -15.54 -3.87 -9.64
CA VAL A 120 -16.05 -3.07 -10.75
C VAL A 120 -15.67 -1.62 -10.52
N LEU A 121 -15.02 -1.02 -11.51
CA LEU A 121 -14.82 0.41 -11.61
C LEU A 121 -15.93 0.97 -12.51
N SER A 122 -16.75 1.86 -11.96
CA SER A 122 -17.82 2.53 -12.68
C SER A 122 -17.63 4.05 -12.73
N ASP A 123 -18.16 4.66 -13.78
CA ASP A 123 -18.22 6.12 -13.90
C ASP A 123 -19.48 6.73 -13.26
N SER A 124 -19.65 8.05 -13.44
CA SER A 124 -20.76 8.86 -12.94
C SER A 124 -22.14 8.38 -13.41
N GLU A 125 -22.20 7.70 -14.54
CA GLU A 125 -23.44 7.22 -15.18
C GLU A 125 -23.73 5.76 -14.79
N GLY A 126 -22.87 5.12 -14.00
CA GLY A 126 -22.97 3.72 -13.63
C GLY A 126 -22.51 2.76 -14.72
N ARG A 127 -21.74 3.24 -15.72
CA ARG A 127 -21.16 2.38 -16.75
C ARG A 127 -19.92 1.70 -16.20
N ASP A 128 -19.79 0.40 -16.47
CA ASP A 128 -18.61 -0.39 -16.10
C ASP A 128 -17.43 -0.03 -17.02
N ILE A 129 -16.41 0.63 -16.46
CA ILE A 129 -15.21 1.08 -17.16
C ILE A 129 -14.12 0.01 -17.14
N TRP A 130 -13.97 -0.66 -16.01
CA TRP A 130 -13.02 -1.75 -15.83
C TRP A 130 -13.55 -2.74 -14.82
N MET A 131 -13.21 -4.01 -14.97
CA MET A 131 -13.77 -5.06 -14.15
C MET A 131 -12.87 -6.28 -14.03
N VAL A 132 -12.93 -6.89 -12.85
CA VAL A 132 -12.37 -8.20 -12.55
C VAL A 132 -13.47 -9.13 -12.05
N ALA A 133 -13.48 -10.36 -12.55
CA ALA A 133 -14.40 -11.43 -12.12
C ALA A 133 -13.67 -12.77 -12.06
N SER A 134 -14.11 -13.66 -11.16
CA SER A 134 -13.64 -15.04 -11.11
C SER A 134 -14.37 -15.93 -12.10
N ASN A 135 -13.69 -16.96 -12.60
CA ASN A 135 -14.33 -18.12 -13.26
C ASN A 135 -14.82 -19.18 -12.26
N ILE A 136 -14.54 -19.01 -10.96
CA ILE A 136 -14.91 -19.95 -9.91
C ILE A 136 -16.40 -19.76 -9.62
N THR A 137 -17.20 -20.82 -9.79
CA THR A 137 -18.67 -20.78 -9.65
C THR A 137 -19.16 -20.82 -8.21
N THR A 138 -18.28 -21.13 -7.25
CA THR A 138 -18.61 -21.31 -5.83
C THR A 138 -18.14 -20.17 -4.92
N VAL A 139 -18.00 -18.95 -5.44
CA VAL A 139 -17.54 -17.83 -4.61
C VAL A 139 -18.63 -17.42 -3.64
N ALA A 140 -18.43 -17.78 -2.37
CA ALA A 140 -19.33 -17.41 -1.28
C ALA A 140 -19.48 -15.87 -1.22
N ALA A 141 -20.70 -15.42 -0.92
CA ALA A 141 -20.99 -14.01 -0.67
C ALA A 141 -20.03 -13.46 0.41
N GLY A 142 -19.57 -12.22 0.23
CA GLY A 142 -18.65 -11.56 1.15
C GLY A 142 -17.19 -11.49 0.68
N ALA A 143 -16.96 -11.40 -0.64
CA ALA A 143 -15.65 -11.02 -1.14
C ALA A 143 -15.27 -9.60 -0.69
N TYR A 144 -13.97 -9.35 -0.58
CA TYR A 144 -13.40 -8.07 -0.22
C TYR A 144 -12.09 -7.86 -1.00
N ALA A 145 -11.72 -6.60 -1.22
CA ALA A 145 -10.44 -6.25 -1.81
C ALA A 145 -9.49 -5.75 -0.72
N VAL A 146 -8.20 -6.03 -0.85
CA VAL A 146 -7.18 -5.59 0.12
C VAL A 146 -5.94 -5.09 -0.60
N LEU A 147 -5.41 -3.95 -0.17
CA LEU A 147 -4.10 -3.45 -0.59
C LEU A 147 -3.05 -3.89 0.42
N ASN A 148 -2.20 -4.84 0.03
CA ASN A 148 -1.19 -5.36 0.93
C ASN A 148 0.05 -4.44 1.02
N ASN A 149 0.88 -4.67 2.04
CA ASN A 149 2.13 -3.90 2.28
C ASN A 149 3.19 -4.06 1.19
N SER A 150 2.97 -4.95 0.23
CA SER A 150 3.85 -5.14 -0.91
C SER A 150 3.41 -4.33 -2.14
N GLY A 151 2.25 -3.65 -2.05
CA GLY A 151 1.63 -2.92 -3.16
C GLY A 151 0.78 -3.80 -4.09
N ASN A 152 0.58 -5.08 -3.75
CA ASN A 152 -0.34 -5.97 -4.46
C ASN A 152 -1.76 -5.68 -3.99
N PHE A 153 -2.64 -5.42 -4.94
CA PHE A 153 -4.05 -5.22 -4.69
C PHE A 153 -4.79 -6.49 -5.09
N VAL A 154 -5.46 -7.10 -4.12
CA VAL A 154 -5.97 -8.47 -4.23
C VAL A 154 -7.46 -8.48 -3.96
N LEU A 155 -8.22 -9.14 -4.83
CA LEU A 155 -9.60 -9.51 -4.56
C LEU A 155 -9.60 -10.88 -3.88
N ARG A 156 -10.19 -10.96 -2.69
CA ARG A 156 -10.31 -12.19 -1.90
C ARG A 156 -11.76 -12.60 -1.74
N SER A 157 -12.00 -13.89 -1.75
CA SER A 157 -13.24 -14.47 -1.28
C SER A 157 -13.35 -14.38 0.25
N SER A 158 -14.55 -14.64 0.77
CA SER A 158 -14.79 -14.65 2.23
C SER A 158 -13.98 -15.72 2.99
N ASN A 159 -13.50 -16.77 2.31
CA ASN A 159 -12.59 -17.78 2.87
C ASN A 159 -11.10 -17.46 2.62
N ASN A 160 -10.75 -16.22 2.30
CA ASN A 160 -9.39 -15.74 2.07
C ASN A 160 -8.64 -16.40 0.90
N MET A 161 -9.35 -16.96 -0.07
CA MET A 161 -8.73 -17.39 -1.32
C MET A 161 -8.56 -16.18 -2.23
N ASP A 162 -7.38 -16.03 -2.82
CA ASP A 162 -7.11 -14.98 -3.79
C ASP A 162 -7.85 -15.31 -5.09
N ILE A 163 -8.79 -14.44 -5.46
CA ILE A 163 -9.59 -14.54 -6.69
C ILE A 163 -8.84 -13.90 -7.86
N TRP A 164 -8.15 -12.80 -7.57
CA TRP A 164 -7.42 -11.99 -8.55
C TRP A 164 -6.41 -11.12 -7.82
N GLN A 165 -5.30 -10.77 -8.48
CA GLN A 165 -4.30 -9.88 -7.94
C GLN A 165 -3.70 -8.95 -9.02
N SER A 166 -3.37 -7.72 -8.64
CA SER A 166 -2.79 -6.74 -9.56
C SER A 166 -1.42 -7.13 -10.08
N PHE A 167 -0.67 -7.93 -9.32
CA PHE A 167 0.67 -8.39 -9.70
C PHE A 167 0.68 -9.28 -10.95
N ASP A 168 -0.44 -9.95 -11.25
CA ASP A 168 -0.59 -10.74 -12.49
C ASP A 168 -0.90 -9.87 -13.72
N HIS A 169 -1.15 -8.58 -13.49
CA HIS A 169 -1.54 -7.60 -14.51
C HIS A 169 -0.72 -6.30 -14.35
N PRO A 170 0.62 -6.34 -14.52
CA PRO A 170 1.45 -5.15 -14.35
C PRO A 170 1.17 -4.11 -15.43
N THR A 171 1.52 -2.86 -15.16
CA THR A 171 1.54 -1.79 -16.17
C THR A 171 2.95 -1.58 -16.72
N ASP A 172 3.65 -0.58 -16.23
CA ASP A 172 4.98 -0.12 -16.62
C ASP A 172 6.00 -0.25 -15.48
N THR A 173 5.53 -0.34 -14.24
CA THR A 173 6.37 -0.56 -13.05
C THR A 173 6.29 -2.00 -12.57
N ILE A 174 7.43 -2.56 -12.16
CA ILE A 174 7.48 -3.84 -11.42
C ILE A 174 7.92 -3.58 -9.98
N LEU A 175 7.08 -3.94 -9.01
CA LEU A 175 7.40 -3.81 -7.59
C LEU A 175 8.34 -4.92 -7.09
N PRO A 176 9.12 -4.70 -6.02
CA PRO A 176 10.14 -5.66 -5.54
C PRO A 176 9.64 -7.08 -5.26
N THR A 177 8.36 -7.24 -4.94
CA THR A 177 7.70 -8.51 -4.63
C THR A 177 6.91 -9.09 -5.81
N MET A 178 6.80 -8.38 -6.93
CA MET A 178 6.20 -8.91 -8.16
C MET A 178 7.13 -9.94 -8.77
N ARG A 179 6.57 -11.10 -9.18
CA ARG A 179 7.33 -12.19 -9.78
C ARG A 179 6.92 -12.36 -11.25
N PHE A 180 7.88 -12.17 -12.15
CA PHE A 180 7.77 -12.62 -13.54
C PHE A 180 8.65 -13.84 -13.73
N LEU A 181 8.11 -15.03 -13.54
CA LEU A 181 8.87 -16.26 -13.73
C LEU A 181 9.12 -16.48 -15.23
N GLY A 182 10.39 -16.42 -15.62
CA GLY A 182 10.89 -16.92 -16.89
C GLY A 182 11.85 -18.07 -16.64
N THR A 183 12.08 -18.90 -17.64
CA THR A 183 13.04 -20.01 -17.55
C THR A 183 14.21 -19.73 -18.48
N LEU A 184 15.44 -19.80 -17.98
CA LEU A 184 16.65 -19.73 -18.82
C LEU A 184 16.87 -21.06 -19.56
N GLU A 185 17.61 -21.02 -20.67
CA GLU A 185 18.15 -22.24 -21.30
C GLU A 185 19.07 -22.94 -20.29
N GLY A 186 18.56 -24.01 -19.68
CA GLY A 186 19.18 -24.67 -18.52
C GLY A 186 18.22 -24.96 -17.36
N GLY A 187 16.97 -24.49 -17.43
CA GLY A 187 15.92 -24.83 -16.45
C GLY A 187 15.90 -23.96 -15.20
N ASN A 188 16.80 -22.97 -15.10
CA ASN A 188 16.81 -22.03 -13.97
C ASN A 188 15.63 -21.06 -14.11
N GLU A 189 14.76 -21.04 -13.10
CA GLU A 189 13.70 -20.05 -12.96
C GLU A 189 14.28 -18.71 -12.54
N VAL A 190 13.86 -17.66 -13.23
CA VAL A 190 14.34 -16.29 -13.01
C VAL A 190 13.21 -15.29 -13.00
N ALA A 191 13.26 -14.32 -12.09
CA ALA A 191 12.37 -13.16 -12.15
C ALA A 191 12.88 -12.19 -13.22
N VAL A 192 12.04 -11.84 -14.22
CA VAL A 192 12.42 -10.95 -15.33
C VAL A 192 11.68 -9.62 -15.27
N LYS A 193 12.44 -8.52 -15.32
CA LYS A 193 11.89 -7.17 -15.48
C LYS A 193 12.26 -6.61 -16.85
N ARG A 194 11.26 -6.25 -17.66
CA ARG A 194 11.44 -5.77 -19.04
C ARG A 194 11.07 -4.29 -19.17
N LEU A 195 11.93 -3.52 -19.83
CA LEU A 195 11.62 -2.15 -20.25
C LEU A 195 10.54 -2.14 -21.35
N SER A 196 9.42 -1.45 -21.14
CA SER A 196 8.40 -1.24 -22.19
C SER A 196 8.82 -0.14 -23.16
N LYS A 197 8.62 -0.37 -24.46
CA LYS A 197 9.09 0.52 -25.55
C LYS A 197 8.16 1.73 -25.82
N SER A 198 6.95 1.73 -25.26
CA SER A 198 5.90 2.74 -25.56
C SER A 198 5.64 3.71 -24.41
N SER A 199 6.32 3.61 -23.27
CA SER A 199 6.25 4.62 -22.20
C SER A 199 7.14 5.80 -22.57
N GLY A 200 6.57 7.00 -22.69
CA GLY A 200 7.31 8.25 -22.91
C GLY A 200 8.31 8.58 -21.79
N GLN A 201 8.21 7.91 -20.64
CA GLN A 201 9.07 8.05 -19.47
C GLN A 201 10.02 6.84 -19.25
N GLY A 202 9.94 5.81 -20.11
CA GLY A 202 10.38 4.44 -19.78
C GLY A 202 11.79 4.27 -19.23
N ILE A 203 12.81 4.98 -19.72
CA ILE A 203 14.19 4.85 -19.21
C ILE A 203 14.39 5.49 -17.84
N VAL A 204 13.67 6.58 -17.55
CA VAL A 204 13.76 7.33 -16.28
C VAL A 204 13.03 6.56 -15.19
N GLU A 205 11.83 6.06 -15.50
CA GLU A 205 11.05 5.19 -14.63
C GLU A 205 11.80 3.91 -14.31
N PHE A 206 12.34 3.23 -15.32
CA PHE A 206 13.12 2.02 -15.13
C PHE A 206 14.34 2.27 -14.23
N LYS A 207 15.08 3.36 -14.43
CA LYS A 207 16.20 3.73 -13.55
C LYS A 207 15.74 4.01 -12.12
N ASN A 208 14.66 4.75 -11.95
CA ASN A 208 14.10 5.05 -10.63
C ASN A 208 13.70 3.76 -9.92
N GLU A 209 13.05 2.83 -10.62
CA GLU A 209 12.67 1.53 -10.07
C GLU A 209 13.87 0.65 -9.71
N VAL A 210 14.91 0.59 -10.55
CA VAL A 210 16.15 -0.15 -10.24
C VAL A 210 16.84 0.45 -9.01
N VAL A 211 16.92 1.78 -8.94
CA VAL A 211 17.48 2.49 -7.78
C VAL A 211 16.64 2.23 -6.54
N LEU A 212 15.31 2.19 -6.66
CA LEU A 212 14.42 1.91 -5.54
C LEU A 212 14.58 0.46 -5.05
N ILE A 213 14.59 -0.52 -5.95
CA ILE A 213 14.80 -1.94 -5.62
C ILE A 213 16.15 -2.14 -4.93
N ALA A 214 17.21 -1.48 -5.43
CA ALA A 214 18.55 -1.55 -4.83
C ALA A 214 18.60 -0.88 -3.44
N LYS A 215 17.86 0.22 -3.24
CA LYS A 215 17.78 0.93 -1.94
C LYS A 215 16.95 0.17 -0.91
N LEU A 216 15.93 -0.57 -1.33
CA LEU A 216 15.03 -1.30 -0.43
C LEU A 216 15.62 -2.57 0.20
N GLN A 217 16.90 -2.93 -0.09
CA GLN A 217 17.61 -4.06 0.53
C GLN A 217 16.74 -5.34 0.63
N HIS A 218 16.07 -5.69 -0.48
CA HIS A 218 15.07 -6.76 -0.47
C HIS A 218 15.74 -8.09 -0.09
N LYS A 219 15.22 -8.78 0.93
CA LYS A 219 15.85 -9.99 1.52
C LYS A 219 16.09 -11.14 0.52
N ASN A 220 15.38 -11.12 -0.60
CA ASN A 220 15.46 -12.15 -1.64
C ASN A 220 16.28 -11.70 -2.86
N LEU A 221 16.87 -10.50 -2.84
CA LEU A 221 17.64 -9.99 -3.98
C LEU A 221 19.07 -10.55 -3.94
N VAL A 222 19.30 -11.66 -4.62
CA VAL A 222 20.60 -12.36 -4.60
C VAL A 222 21.62 -11.70 -5.54
N ARG A 223 21.19 -11.24 -6.72
CA ARG A 223 22.07 -10.61 -7.72
C ARG A 223 21.27 -9.83 -8.77
N LEU A 224 21.73 -8.64 -9.13
CA LEU A 224 21.20 -7.90 -10.28
C LEU A 224 22.10 -8.19 -11.49
N LEU A 225 21.56 -8.79 -12.54
CA LEU A 225 22.22 -8.87 -13.85
C LEU A 225 21.70 -7.74 -14.74
N VAL A 226 22.56 -7.21 -15.61
CA VAL A 226 22.19 -6.25 -16.65
C VAL A 226 22.82 -6.77 -17.93
N ASP A 227 22.00 -7.32 -18.81
CA ASP A 227 22.46 -7.83 -20.10
C ASP A 227 22.17 -6.84 -21.21
N HIS A 228 23.17 -6.53 -22.04
CA HIS A 228 23.06 -5.63 -23.19
C HIS A 228 23.13 -6.46 -24.48
N GLU A 229 21.98 -6.93 -24.96
CA GLU A 229 21.90 -7.78 -26.14
C GLU A 229 22.24 -6.98 -27.42
N ARG A 230 23.38 -7.24 -28.05
CA ARG A 230 23.86 -6.50 -29.25
C ARG A 230 23.02 -6.73 -30.51
N SER A 231 22.10 -7.70 -30.51
CA SER A 231 21.23 -8.00 -31.67
C SER A 231 19.90 -7.23 -31.63
N CYS A 232 19.50 -6.72 -30.46
CA CYS A 232 18.32 -5.87 -30.35
C CYS A 232 18.77 -4.40 -30.52
N THR A 233 18.20 -3.65 -31.46
CA THR A 233 18.29 -2.18 -31.54
C THR A 233 17.56 -1.48 -30.37
N LYS A 234 17.55 -2.11 -29.19
CA LYS A 234 16.77 -1.75 -28.00
C LYS A 234 17.67 -1.97 -26.78
N THR A 235 17.77 -0.99 -25.90
CA THR A 235 18.36 -1.17 -24.57
C THR A 235 17.43 -2.07 -23.76
N CYS A 236 17.66 -3.38 -23.83
CA CYS A 236 17.11 -4.33 -22.88
C CYS A 236 17.99 -4.26 -21.62
N ALA A 237 17.39 -4.18 -20.44
CA ALA A 237 18.10 -4.43 -19.19
C ALA A 237 17.39 -5.60 -18.53
N ARG A 238 18.04 -6.76 -18.53
CA ARG A 238 17.49 -8.01 -18.03
C ARG A 238 17.91 -8.21 -16.58
N LEU A 239 17.03 -7.88 -15.65
CA LEU A 239 17.20 -8.31 -14.26
C LEU A 239 16.93 -9.81 -14.16
N VAL A 240 17.82 -10.52 -13.50
CA VAL A 240 17.76 -11.98 -13.31
C VAL A 240 17.86 -12.23 -11.81
N ASP A 241 16.73 -12.57 -11.19
CA ASP A 241 16.71 -13.09 -9.82
C ASP A 241 16.84 -14.60 -9.87
N THR A 242 17.74 -15.21 -9.10
CA THR A 242 17.78 -16.66 -8.93
C THR A 242 16.99 -17.00 -7.68
N VAL A 243 15.80 -17.59 -7.84
CA VAL A 243 15.01 -18.11 -6.73
C VAL A 243 15.80 -19.26 -6.08
N GLN A 244 16.33 -19.05 -4.87
CA GLN A 244 16.76 -20.18 -4.05
C GLN A 244 15.52 -20.83 -3.45
N ASN A 245 15.24 -22.07 -3.86
CA ASN A 245 14.34 -22.95 -3.14
C ASN A 245 14.98 -23.28 -1.79
N ASN A 246 14.40 -22.77 -0.70
CA ASN A 246 14.54 -23.34 0.64
C ASN A 246 13.29 -24.14 0.96
#